data_AF-A0A8H7PKU1-F1
#
_entry.id   AF-A0A8H7PKU1-F1
#
_cell.length_a   1.000
_cell.length_b   1.000
_cell.length_c   1.000
_cell.angle_alpha   90.00
_cell.angle_beta   90.00
_cell.angle_gamma   90.00
#
_symmetry.space_group_name_H-M   'P 1'
#
loop_
_entity.id
_entity.type
_entity.pdbx_description
1 polymer ?
#
loop_
_entity_poly.entity_id
_entity_poly.type
_entity_poly.pdbx_seq_one_letter_code
_entity_poly.pdbx_strand_id
1 'polypeptide(L)'
;MRTSPLYSLLKESINYLTQKNVNGISISSSKTSHPSYDSDYGCDRFDICVECCGQNIECQIIFDPYDWQFAPDIILPATLDTTFDIEQVAADDWDIRDRTCLFKYIMQLRELFIHEETKRLTSEHPDQAPQVVNHLIPPSKTYSVASTPEPSSLQLPYSATPSEASPIPVNELRRDLFDALTKSFKTQLLECDVWYHMSITLYVNVRIPEHIWVSLKSELQILSDRIGVPVDKRMGNVATAVVHIQLDDESVRSVDLNIVSATNFETVTSAEPKTMQVKCRFDASVSAQEKVAHIKKAIIHNVPKLHASLPSPPPYEVDLVSDL
;
A
#
# COMPACT_ATOMS: atom_id res chain seq x y z
N MET A 1 -4.09 -14.86 42.85
CA MET A 1 -5.53 -14.96 42.50
C MET A 1 -5.67 -15.98 41.38
N ARG A 2 -6.79 -16.73 41.30
CA ARG A 2 -6.99 -17.72 40.23
C ARG A 2 -7.50 -16.98 39.00
N THR A 3 -6.79 -17.10 37.88
CA THR A 3 -7.30 -16.69 36.56
C THR A 3 -8.61 -17.41 36.30
N SER A 4 -9.63 -16.68 35.84
CA SER A 4 -10.93 -17.27 35.51
C SER A 4 -10.74 -18.45 34.52
N PRO A 5 -11.41 -19.60 34.71
CA PRO A 5 -11.36 -20.71 33.74
C PRO A 5 -11.76 -20.29 32.32
N LEU A 6 -12.54 -19.23 32.18
CA LEU A 6 -12.93 -18.68 30.88
C LEU A 6 -11.79 -17.91 30.20
N TYR A 7 -10.88 -17.31 30.97
CA TYR A 7 -9.71 -16.63 30.41
C TYR A 7 -8.75 -17.60 29.72
N SER A 8 -8.64 -18.85 30.21
CA SER A 8 -7.89 -19.89 29.48
C SER A 8 -8.51 -20.20 28.12
N LEU A 9 -9.83 -20.20 28.00
CA LEU A 9 -10.51 -20.42 26.72
C LEU A 9 -10.29 -19.24 25.77
N LEU A 10 -10.34 -17.99 26.27
CA LEU A 10 -9.97 -16.83 25.46
C LEU A 10 -8.53 -16.93 24.95
N LYS A 11 -7.58 -17.32 25.81
CA LYS A 11 -6.20 -17.56 25.40
C LYS A 11 -6.10 -18.60 24.28
N GLU A 12 -6.92 -19.65 24.31
CA GLU A 12 -6.96 -20.62 23.21
C GLU A 12 -7.47 -20.00 21.90
N SER A 13 -8.51 -19.16 21.95
CA SER A 13 -9.02 -18.44 20.78
C SER A 13 -8.01 -17.41 20.22
N ILE A 14 -7.31 -16.69 21.10
CA ILE A 14 -6.23 -15.75 20.73
C ILE A 14 -5.02 -16.51 20.16
N ASN A 15 -4.66 -17.64 20.74
CA ASN A 15 -3.62 -18.52 20.22
C ASN A 15 -4.02 -19.08 18.86
N TYR A 16 -5.28 -19.44 18.66
CA TYR A 16 -5.78 -19.89 17.36
C TYR A 16 -5.63 -18.79 16.29
N LEU A 17 -5.96 -17.55 16.65
CA LEU A 17 -5.79 -16.38 15.78
C LEU A 17 -4.32 -16.15 15.38
N THR A 18 -3.37 -16.43 16.27
CA THR A 18 -1.94 -16.17 16.09
C THR A 18 -1.14 -17.36 15.55
N GLN A 19 -1.62 -18.59 15.72
CA GLN A 19 -0.85 -19.81 15.41
C GLN A 19 -0.65 -20.08 13.91
N LYS A 20 -1.30 -19.32 13.06
CA LYS A 20 -0.96 -19.10 11.65
C LYS A 20 -1.41 -17.67 11.39
N ASN A 21 -0.78 -16.89 10.52
CA ASN A 21 -1.43 -15.71 9.93
C ASN A 21 -2.65 -16.18 9.14
N VAL A 22 -3.69 -16.64 9.84
CA VAL A 22 -4.89 -17.22 9.24
C VAL A 22 -5.57 -16.04 8.57
N ASN A 23 -5.51 -16.06 7.24
CA ASN A 23 -6.19 -15.09 6.40
C ASN A 23 -5.78 -13.63 6.66
N GLY A 24 -4.51 -13.38 7.02
CA GLY A 24 -3.99 -12.01 7.14
C GLY A 24 -4.42 -11.27 8.41
N ILE A 25 -4.78 -11.99 9.47
CA ILE A 25 -5.04 -11.42 10.79
C ILE A 25 -3.77 -11.51 11.64
N SER A 26 -3.38 -10.42 12.28
CA SER A 26 -2.25 -10.37 13.22
C SER A 26 -2.59 -9.55 14.46
N ILE A 27 -1.99 -9.89 15.61
CA ILE A 27 -2.13 -9.14 16.85
C ILE A 27 -0.86 -8.29 17.02
N SER A 28 -1.01 -6.97 17.05
CA SER A 28 0.12 -6.03 17.16
C SER A 28 0.44 -5.70 18.62
N SER A 29 -0.56 -5.63 19.48
CA SER A 29 -0.36 -5.32 20.91
C SER A 29 -1.47 -5.91 21.79
N SER A 30 -1.18 -6.11 23.08
CA SER A 30 -2.13 -6.55 24.10
C SER A 30 -2.03 -5.67 25.34
N LYS A 31 -3.17 -5.25 25.88
CA LYS A 31 -3.28 -4.35 27.05
C LYS A 31 -4.27 -4.94 28.06
N THR A 32 -4.16 -4.49 29.30
CA THR A 32 -5.10 -4.81 30.38
C THR A 32 -5.89 -3.55 30.77
N SER A 33 -7.21 -3.69 30.99
CA SER A 33 -8.05 -2.67 31.62
C SER A 33 -7.98 -2.70 33.14
N HIS A 34 -7.32 -3.69 33.73
CA HIS A 34 -7.32 -3.84 35.17
C HIS A 34 -6.65 -2.61 35.83
N PRO A 35 -7.25 -1.98 36.85
CA PRO A 35 -6.75 -0.74 37.43
C PRO A 35 -5.31 -0.81 37.98
N SER A 36 -4.84 -2.00 38.32
CA SER A 36 -3.48 -2.23 38.80
C SER A 36 -2.45 -2.35 37.68
N TYR A 37 -2.88 -2.41 36.41
CA TYR A 37 -2.03 -2.70 35.23
C TYR A 37 -1.18 -3.97 35.37
N ASP A 38 -1.60 -4.87 36.24
CA ASP A 38 -0.87 -6.09 36.54
C ASP A 38 -1.20 -7.15 35.48
N SER A 39 -0.16 -7.69 34.85
CA SER A 39 -0.26 -8.69 33.78
C SER A 39 -0.90 -10.00 34.24
N ASP A 40 -0.92 -10.25 35.56
CA ASP A 40 -1.49 -11.47 36.14
C ASP A 40 -3.01 -11.56 35.99
N TYR A 41 -3.70 -10.45 35.70
CA TYR A 41 -5.15 -10.39 35.49
C TYR A 41 -5.58 -10.74 34.06
N GLY A 42 -4.61 -10.93 33.16
CA GLY A 42 -4.86 -11.19 31.77
C GLY A 42 -5.08 -9.94 30.94
N CYS A 43 -4.92 -10.10 29.62
CA CYS A 43 -5.17 -9.05 28.65
C CYS A 43 -6.61 -9.21 28.12
N ASP A 44 -7.35 -8.11 28.17
CA ASP A 44 -8.73 -7.99 27.68
C ASP A 44 -8.82 -7.03 26.48
N ARG A 45 -7.74 -6.32 26.14
CA ARG A 45 -7.68 -5.45 24.96
C ARG A 45 -6.58 -5.89 24.03
N PHE A 46 -6.91 -5.99 22.75
CA PHE A 46 -5.99 -6.42 21.71
C PHE A 46 -6.06 -5.44 20.54
N ASP A 47 -4.92 -4.87 20.18
CA ASP A 47 -4.80 -4.18 18.90
C ASP A 47 -4.51 -5.25 17.84
N ILE A 48 -5.37 -5.33 16.83
CA ILE A 48 -5.26 -6.29 15.74
C ILE A 48 -5.17 -5.57 14.40
N CYS A 49 -4.51 -6.22 13.45
CA CYS A 49 -4.45 -5.78 12.07
C CYS A 49 -5.07 -6.87 11.20
N VAL A 50 -6.11 -6.51 10.47
CA VAL A 50 -6.83 -7.38 9.55
C VAL A 50 -6.52 -6.95 8.12
N GLU A 51 -5.84 -7.81 7.37
CA GLU A 51 -5.60 -7.59 5.95
C GLU A 51 -6.91 -7.82 5.17
N CYS A 52 -7.41 -6.76 4.53
CA CYS A 52 -8.64 -6.77 3.78
C CYS A 52 -8.48 -5.93 2.51
N CYS A 53 -8.79 -6.50 1.34
CA CYS A 53 -8.72 -5.77 0.07
C CYS A 53 -7.34 -5.14 -0.23
N GLY A 54 -6.25 -5.75 0.25
CA GLY A 54 -4.89 -5.18 0.13
C GLY A 54 -4.60 -4.01 1.08
N GLN A 55 -5.54 -3.66 1.96
CA GLN A 55 -5.38 -2.68 3.03
C GLN A 55 -5.23 -3.38 4.37
N ASN A 56 -4.49 -2.74 5.27
CA ASN A 56 -4.38 -3.17 6.67
C ASN A 56 -5.37 -2.37 7.51
N ILE A 57 -6.37 -3.05 8.05
CA ILE A 57 -7.36 -2.44 8.93
C ILE A 57 -6.89 -2.64 10.37
N GLU A 58 -6.34 -1.57 10.95
CA GLU A 58 -5.97 -1.54 12.36
C GLU A 58 -7.21 -1.32 13.22
N CYS A 59 -7.60 -2.34 13.99
CA CYS A 59 -8.75 -2.27 14.87
C CYS A 59 -8.39 -2.74 16.29
N GLN A 60 -9.21 -2.35 17.26
CA GLN A 60 -9.05 -2.75 18.64
C GLN A 60 -10.21 -3.65 19.06
N ILE A 61 -9.88 -4.82 19.61
CA ILE A 61 -10.83 -5.75 20.20
C ILE A 61 -10.80 -5.56 21.72
N ILE A 62 -11.97 -5.42 22.32
CA ILE A 62 -12.13 -5.19 23.76
C ILE A 62 -13.10 -6.24 24.30
N PHE A 63 -12.62 -7.04 25.26
CA PHE A 63 -13.43 -7.96 26.04
C PHE A 63 -13.83 -7.31 27.37
N ASP A 64 -14.96 -7.72 27.93
CA ASP A 64 -15.24 -7.44 29.34
C ASP A 64 -14.30 -8.29 30.22
N PRO A 65 -13.41 -7.68 31.02
CA PRO A 65 -12.49 -8.43 31.87
C PRO A 65 -13.18 -9.25 32.96
N TYR A 66 -14.46 -8.98 33.24
CA TYR A 66 -15.26 -9.69 34.24
C TYR A 66 -16.19 -10.75 33.64
N ASP A 67 -16.53 -10.67 32.34
CA ASP A 67 -17.39 -11.65 31.68
C ASP A 67 -17.00 -11.96 30.22
N TRP A 68 -16.16 -12.97 30.08
CA TRP A 68 -15.64 -13.46 28.79
C TRP A 68 -16.68 -14.24 27.96
N GLN A 69 -17.90 -14.44 28.46
CA GLN A 69 -18.96 -15.11 27.70
C GLN A 69 -19.60 -14.19 26.67
N PHE A 70 -19.46 -12.87 26.81
CA PHE A 70 -19.93 -11.92 25.81
C PHE A 70 -18.96 -11.81 24.64
N ALA A 71 -19.51 -11.55 23.46
CA ALA A 71 -18.71 -11.18 22.29
C ALA A 71 -17.95 -9.88 22.57
N PRO A 72 -16.75 -9.72 22.00
CA PRO A 72 -15.99 -8.50 22.21
C PRO A 72 -16.56 -7.32 21.44
N ASP A 73 -16.34 -6.13 21.96
CA ASP A 73 -16.50 -4.88 21.24
C ASP A 73 -15.33 -4.69 20.26
N ILE A 74 -15.62 -4.10 19.10
CA ILE A 74 -14.62 -3.78 18.09
C ILE A 74 -14.65 -2.28 17.82
N ILE A 75 -13.49 -1.64 17.98
CA ILE A 75 -13.27 -0.25 17.58
C ILE A 75 -12.52 -0.26 16.25
N LEU A 76 -13.15 0.28 15.22
CA LEU A 76 -12.54 0.51 13.92
C LEU A 76 -11.84 1.87 13.85
N PRO A 77 -10.86 2.03 12.94
CA PRO A 77 -10.15 3.29 12.78
C PRO A 77 -11.07 4.33 12.14
N ALA A 78 -10.97 5.58 12.61
CA ALA A 78 -11.80 6.70 12.15
C ALA A 78 -11.63 7.05 10.66
N THR A 79 -10.60 6.50 10.00
CA THR A 79 -10.34 6.66 8.57
C THR A 79 -11.29 5.86 7.69
N LEU A 80 -12.01 4.89 8.28
CA LEU A 80 -13.08 4.19 7.60
C LEU A 80 -14.35 5.05 7.67
N ASP A 81 -14.63 5.80 6.60
CA ASP A 81 -15.89 6.52 6.41
C ASP A 81 -17.04 5.56 6.03
N THR A 82 -17.04 4.38 6.66
CA THR A 82 -17.99 3.29 6.41
C THR A 82 -18.86 3.11 7.64
N THR A 83 -20.18 3.16 7.42
CA THR A 83 -21.16 2.72 8.41
C THR A 83 -21.68 1.38 7.95
N PHE A 84 -21.41 0.33 8.72
CA PHE A 84 -21.99 -0.98 8.49
C PHE A 84 -23.03 -1.24 9.59
N ASP A 85 -24.07 -1.94 9.20
CA ASP A 85 -25.10 -2.39 10.11
C ASP A 85 -24.53 -3.52 10.97
N ILE A 86 -24.28 -3.21 12.25
CA ILE A 86 -23.67 -4.16 13.19
C ILE A 86 -24.58 -5.37 13.45
N GLU A 87 -25.88 -5.26 13.16
CA GLU A 87 -26.83 -6.39 13.23
C GLU A 87 -26.47 -7.49 12.22
N GLN A 88 -25.65 -7.20 11.20
CA GLN A 88 -25.15 -8.18 10.23
C GLN A 88 -23.93 -8.96 10.74
N VAL A 89 -23.24 -8.46 11.79
CA VAL A 89 -22.23 -9.25 12.50
C VAL A 89 -22.98 -10.14 13.48
N ALA A 90 -23.17 -11.41 13.13
CA ALA A 90 -23.91 -12.35 13.94
C ALA A 90 -23.14 -12.69 15.24
N ALA A 91 -23.30 -11.83 16.26
CA ALA A 91 -22.89 -12.12 17.63
C ALA A 91 -23.66 -13.31 18.23
N ASP A 92 -24.76 -13.72 17.59
CA ASP A 92 -25.64 -14.82 18.01
C ASP A 92 -24.93 -16.18 18.08
N ASP A 93 -23.84 -16.37 17.32
CA ASP A 93 -23.03 -17.61 17.32
C ASP A 93 -21.79 -17.53 18.23
N TRP A 94 -21.68 -16.51 19.07
CA TRP A 94 -20.55 -16.38 19.98
C TRP A 94 -20.58 -17.44 21.09
N ASP A 95 -19.65 -18.38 21.03
CA ASP A 95 -19.39 -19.34 22.11
C ASP A 95 -17.90 -19.36 22.44
N ILE A 96 -17.52 -18.83 23.60
CA ILE A 96 -16.13 -18.80 24.07
C ILE A 96 -15.52 -20.20 24.24
N ARG A 97 -16.33 -21.26 24.31
CA ARG A 97 -15.86 -22.65 24.35
C ARG A 97 -15.42 -23.16 22.98
N ASP A 98 -15.87 -22.53 21.90
CA ASP A 98 -15.34 -22.75 20.57
C ASP A 98 -14.07 -21.92 20.37
N ARG A 99 -12.90 -22.58 20.35
CA ARG A 99 -11.60 -21.93 20.10
C ARG A 99 -11.52 -21.14 18.79
N THR A 100 -12.48 -21.32 17.87
CA THR A 100 -12.54 -20.62 16.58
C THR A 100 -13.50 -19.43 16.60
N CYS A 101 -14.20 -19.17 17.71
CA CYS A 101 -15.23 -18.12 17.81
C CYS A 101 -14.70 -16.74 17.39
N LEU A 102 -13.56 -16.31 17.95
CA LEU A 102 -12.95 -15.03 17.65
C LEU A 102 -12.52 -14.91 16.19
N PHE A 103 -11.98 -15.99 15.62
CA PHE A 103 -11.63 -16.01 14.20
C PHE A 103 -12.86 -15.88 13.31
N LYS A 104 -13.93 -16.64 13.58
CA LYS A 104 -15.20 -16.53 12.84
C LYS A 104 -15.77 -15.12 12.92
N TYR A 105 -15.76 -14.53 14.11
CA TYR A 105 -16.24 -13.17 14.35
C TYR A 105 -15.46 -12.12 13.54
N ILE A 106 -14.13 -12.17 13.57
CA ILE A 106 -13.28 -11.25 12.77
C ILE A 106 -13.47 -11.49 11.26
N MET A 107 -13.62 -12.74 10.83
CA MET A 107 -13.88 -13.06 9.42
C MET A 107 -15.23 -12.51 8.94
N GLN A 108 -16.29 -12.59 9.75
CA GLN A 108 -17.57 -11.96 9.41
C GLN A 108 -17.43 -10.45 9.25
N LEU A 109 -16.75 -9.79 10.19
CA LEU A 109 -16.48 -8.35 10.10
C LEU A 109 -15.67 -8.00 8.84
N ARG A 110 -14.68 -8.84 8.48
CA ARG A 110 -13.93 -8.69 7.24
C ARG A 110 -14.82 -8.80 6.00
N GLU A 111 -15.70 -9.79 5.92
CA GLU A 111 -16.61 -9.96 4.78
C GLU A 111 -17.55 -8.76 4.63
N LEU A 112 -18.06 -8.21 5.74
CA LEU A 112 -18.86 -6.97 5.71
C LEU A 112 -18.06 -5.78 5.18
N PHE A 113 -16.79 -5.68 5.58
CA PHE A 113 -15.91 -4.64 5.05
C PHE A 113 -15.72 -4.77 3.54
N ILE A 114 -15.43 -5.98 3.05
CA ILE A 114 -15.31 -6.26 1.61
C ILE A 114 -16.61 -5.86 0.89
N HIS A 115 -17.76 -6.20 1.47
CA HIS A 115 -19.06 -5.91 0.89
C HIS A 115 -19.31 -4.41 0.76
N GLU A 116 -19.14 -3.64 1.83
CA GLU A 116 -19.36 -2.18 1.81
C GLU A 116 -18.32 -1.46 0.93
N GLU A 117 -17.07 -1.89 0.94
CA GLU A 117 -16.05 -1.30 0.07
C GLU A 117 -16.33 -1.58 -1.41
N THR A 118 -16.78 -2.79 -1.73
CA THR A 118 -17.24 -3.14 -3.08
C THR A 118 -18.40 -2.26 -3.50
N LYS A 119 -19.39 -2.07 -2.62
CA LYS A 119 -20.55 -1.21 -2.87
C LYS A 119 -20.15 0.25 -3.09
N ARG A 120 -19.23 0.80 -2.28
CA ARG A 120 -18.68 2.15 -2.46
C ARG A 120 -18.05 2.31 -3.85
N LEU A 121 -17.14 1.40 -4.21
CA LEU A 121 -16.43 1.42 -5.50
C LEU A 121 -17.39 1.29 -6.70
N THR A 122 -18.41 0.43 -6.59
CA THR A 122 -19.43 0.29 -7.65
C THR A 122 -20.36 1.50 -7.76
N SER A 123 -20.59 2.23 -6.67
CA SER A 123 -21.44 3.42 -6.66
C SER A 123 -20.76 4.68 -7.20
N GLU A 124 -19.45 4.83 -6.98
CA GLU A 124 -18.66 5.99 -7.43
C GLU A 124 -18.18 5.85 -8.88
N HIS A 125 -17.88 4.62 -9.35
CA HIS A 125 -17.34 4.34 -10.68
C HIS A 125 -18.00 3.11 -11.34
N PRO A 126 -19.23 3.24 -11.87
CA PRO A 126 -19.99 2.10 -12.41
C PRO A 126 -19.31 1.39 -13.59
N ASP A 127 -18.47 2.11 -14.36
CA ASP A 127 -17.78 1.57 -15.53
C ASP A 127 -16.53 0.72 -15.18
N GLN A 128 -16.06 0.75 -13.92
CA GLN A 128 -14.89 -0.02 -13.45
C GLN A 128 -15.25 -1.24 -12.58
N ALA A 129 -16.53 -1.40 -12.27
CA ALA A 129 -17.06 -2.44 -11.38
C ALA A 129 -16.59 -3.88 -11.66
N PRO A 130 -16.57 -4.41 -12.90
CA PRO A 130 -16.25 -5.83 -13.12
C PRO A 130 -14.75 -6.16 -12.98
N GLN A 131 -13.84 -5.18 -13.11
CA GLN A 131 -12.40 -5.43 -12.96
C GLN A 131 -11.96 -5.40 -11.50
N VAL A 132 -12.49 -4.45 -10.72
CA VAL A 132 -12.17 -4.29 -9.29
C VAL A 132 -12.69 -5.49 -8.47
N VAL A 133 -13.88 -6.01 -8.77
CA VAL A 133 -14.45 -7.18 -8.09
C VAL A 133 -13.60 -8.44 -8.29
N ASN A 134 -12.96 -8.63 -9.44
CA ASN A 134 -12.07 -9.77 -9.69
C ASN A 134 -10.77 -9.74 -8.88
N HIS A 135 -10.35 -8.56 -8.42
CA HIS A 135 -9.14 -8.40 -7.58
C HIS A 135 -9.44 -8.47 -6.07
N LEU A 136 -10.71 -8.32 -5.67
CA LEU A 136 -11.15 -8.37 -4.27
C LEU A 136 -11.54 -9.78 -3.80
N ILE A 137 -11.80 -10.71 -4.72
CA ILE A 137 -12.06 -12.11 -4.40
C ILE A 137 -10.72 -12.78 -4.07
N PRO A 138 -10.49 -13.27 -2.84
CA PRO A 138 -9.28 -14.01 -2.54
C PRO A 138 -9.20 -15.24 -3.46
N PRO A 139 -8.00 -15.59 -3.98
CA PRO A 139 -7.86 -16.74 -4.86
C PRO A 139 -8.35 -17.97 -4.12
N SER A 140 -9.46 -18.54 -4.59
CA SER A 140 -10.01 -19.77 -4.05
C SER A 140 -8.92 -20.82 -4.09
N LYS A 141 -8.44 -21.25 -2.92
CA LYS A 141 -7.56 -22.42 -2.82
C LYS A 141 -8.38 -23.62 -3.29
N THR A 142 -8.13 -24.04 -4.52
CA THR A 142 -8.65 -25.28 -5.07
C THR A 142 -8.16 -26.42 -4.18
N TYR A 143 -9.04 -26.96 -3.34
CA TYR A 143 -8.79 -28.21 -2.64
C TYR A 143 -8.88 -29.32 -3.69
N SER A 144 -7.73 -29.80 -4.16
CA SER A 144 -7.64 -31.03 -4.94
C SER A 144 -8.10 -32.20 -4.07
N VAL A 145 -9.34 -32.61 -4.24
CA VAL A 145 -9.82 -33.91 -3.77
C VAL A 145 -9.20 -34.97 -4.68
N ALA A 146 -8.13 -35.59 -4.21
CA ALA A 146 -7.58 -36.79 -4.84
C ALA A 146 -8.39 -38.02 -4.39
N SER A 147 -8.93 -38.78 -5.34
CA SER A 147 -9.35 -40.18 -5.17
C SER A 147 -9.62 -40.86 -6.51
N THR A 148 -8.59 -41.37 -7.20
CA THR A 148 -8.54 -42.77 -7.72
C THR A 148 -7.19 -43.06 -8.40
N PRO A 149 -6.69 -44.31 -8.38
CA PRO A 149 -5.31 -44.66 -8.75
C PRO A 149 -5.15 -45.08 -10.22
N GLU A 150 -4.01 -44.66 -10.80
CA GLU A 150 -3.03 -45.30 -11.74
C GLU A 150 -3.39 -46.55 -12.60
N PRO A 151 -2.54 -46.98 -13.59
CA PRO A 151 -1.24 -46.44 -14.06
C PRO A 151 -1.03 -46.42 -15.61
N SER A 152 0.20 -46.03 -16.02
CA SER A 152 0.95 -46.29 -17.28
C SER A 152 1.18 -45.00 -18.09
N SER A 153 2.38 -44.60 -18.54
CA SER A 153 3.68 -45.26 -18.66
C SER A 153 4.72 -44.29 -19.26
N LEU A 154 6.02 -44.61 -19.04
CA LEU A 154 7.22 -44.28 -19.83
C LEU A 154 7.99 -42.94 -19.64
N GLN A 155 9.07 -43.08 -18.86
CA GLN A 155 10.48 -42.59 -18.99
C GLN A 155 10.85 -41.50 -20.02
N LEU A 156 11.73 -40.58 -19.60
CA LEU A 156 13.18 -40.59 -19.93
C LEU A 156 13.99 -39.68 -18.99
N PRO A 157 15.27 -40.00 -18.69
CA PRO A 157 16.13 -39.22 -17.80
C PRO A 157 17.03 -38.26 -18.58
N TYR A 158 17.23 -37.04 -18.06
CA TYR A 158 18.37 -36.21 -18.42
C TYR A 158 19.02 -35.67 -17.14
N SER A 159 20.22 -36.16 -16.85
CA SER A 159 21.19 -35.47 -16.01
C SER A 159 22.22 -34.82 -16.92
N ALA A 160 22.37 -33.50 -16.81
CA ALA A 160 23.64 -32.78 -16.96
C ALA A 160 23.42 -31.30 -16.58
N THR A 161 23.99 -30.87 -15.46
CA THR A 161 24.38 -29.46 -15.23
C THR A 161 25.69 -29.21 -16.00
N PRO A 162 25.95 -27.98 -16.51
CA PRO A 162 26.34 -26.86 -15.65
C PRO A 162 25.83 -25.46 -16.06
N SER A 163 25.56 -24.64 -15.03
CA SER A 163 25.76 -23.19 -14.98
C SER A 163 25.24 -22.33 -16.15
N GLU A 164 23.97 -21.94 -16.08
CA GLU A 164 23.53 -20.58 -16.40
C GLU A 164 22.74 -20.09 -15.20
N ALA A 165 23.02 -18.87 -14.74
CA ALA A 165 22.29 -18.25 -13.65
C ALA A 165 20.79 -18.34 -13.97
N SER A 166 20.04 -19.07 -13.14
CA SER A 166 18.59 -19.09 -13.23
C SER A 166 18.10 -17.65 -13.33
N PRO A 167 17.22 -17.30 -14.28
CA PRO A 167 16.68 -15.95 -14.37
C PRO A 167 16.09 -15.61 -13.00
N ILE A 168 16.64 -14.56 -12.37
CA ILE A 168 16.15 -14.04 -11.10
C ILE A 168 14.65 -13.83 -11.29
N PRO A 169 13.79 -14.45 -10.45
CA PRO A 169 12.36 -14.25 -10.54
C PRO A 169 12.07 -12.75 -10.57
N VAL A 170 11.23 -12.28 -11.49
CA VAL A 170 10.95 -10.84 -11.67
C VAL A 170 10.54 -10.15 -10.35
N ASN A 171 9.94 -10.92 -9.44
CA ASN A 171 9.61 -10.50 -8.07
C ASN A 171 10.82 -10.10 -7.22
N GLU A 172 11.96 -10.77 -7.37
CA GLU A 172 13.19 -10.46 -6.62
C GLU A 172 13.82 -9.15 -7.12
N LEU A 173 13.87 -8.92 -8.44
CA LEU A 173 14.37 -7.66 -9.02
C LEU A 173 13.53 -6.45 -8.60
N ARG A 174 12.21 -6.62 -8.52
CA ARG A 174 11.29 -5.58 -8.06
C ARG A 174 11.51 -5.27 -6.59
N ARG A 175 11.61 -6.31 -5.76
CA ARG A 175 11.90 -6.18 -4.34
C ARG A 175 13.23 -5.47 -4.10
N ASP A 176 14.29 -5.83 -4.84
CA ASP A 176 15.59 -5.18 -4.73
C ASP A 176 15.53 -3.68 -5.05
N LEU A 177 14.79 -3.28 -6.09
CA LEU A 177 14.59 -1.87 -6.40
C LEU A 177 13.73 -1.17 -5.33
N PHE A 178 12.69 -1.82 -4.85
CA PHE A 178 11.83 -1.31 -3.78
C PHE A 178 12.63 -1.05 -2.49
N ASP A 179 13.44 -2.01 -2.07
CA ASP A 179 14.31 -1.90 -0.89
C ASP A 179 15.36 -0.79 -1.07
N ALA A 180 15.91 -0.64 -2.28
CA ALA A 180 16.82 0.45 -2.60
C ALA A 180 16.12 1.82 -2.55
N LEU A 181 14.90 1.93 -3.06
CA LEU A 181 14.09 3.16 -3.03
C LEU A 181 13.71 3.56 -1.60
N THR A 182 13.12 2.65 -0.83
CA THR A 182 12.71 2.92 0.57
C THR A 182 13.90 3.29 1.45
N LYS A 183 15.07 2.67 1.23
CA LYS A 183 16.32 3.04 1.91
C LYS A 183 16.83 4.42 1.49
N SER A 184 16.78 4.76 0.20
CA SER A 184 17.29 6.04 -0.31
C SER A 184 16.40 7.23 0.07
N PHE A 185 15.09 7.02 0.11
CA PHE A 185 14.08 8.05 0.37
C PHE A 185 13.46 7.94 1.77
N LYS A 186 14.13 7.28 2.72
CA LYS A 186 13.58 6.99 4.06
C LYS A 186 12.96 8.20 4.77
N THR A 187 13.56 9.38 4.62
CA THR A 187 13.09 10.60 5.29
C THR A 187 12.01 11.35 4.50
N GLN A 188 11.77 10.96 3.25
CA GLN A 188 10.71 11.50 2.39
C GLN A 188 9.53 10.51 2.24
N LEU A 189 9.65 9.30 2.77
CA LEU A 189 8.65 8.25 2.61
C LEU A 189 7.36 8.59 3.38
N LEU A 190 6.24 8.64 2.66
CA LEU A 190 4.90 8.76 3.24
C LEU A 190 4.24 7.38 3.39
N GLU A 191 4.27 6.60 2.32
CA GLU A 191 3.58 5.31 2.23
C GLU A 191 4.33 4.40 1.25
N CYS A 192 4.22 3.08 1.43
CA CYS A 192 4.69 2.10 0.45
C CYS A 192 3.94 0.78 0.59
N ASP A 193 3.79 0.07 -0.52
CA ASP A 193 3.26 -1.29 -0.55
C ASP A 193 4.37 -2.30 -0.20
N VAL A 194 4.42 -2.66 1.08
CA VAL A 194 5.40 -3.62 1.62
C VAL A 194 5.15 -5.09 1.21
N TRP A 195 3.97 -5.38 0.64
CA TRP A 195 3.56 -6.75 0.33
C TRP A 195 3.89 -7.10 -1.11
N TYR A 196 3.41 -6.31 -2.06
CA TYR A 196 3.63 -6.56 -3.48
C TYR A 196 4.81 -5.76 -4.04
N HIS A 197 5.38 -4.85 -3.23
CA HIS A 197 6.51 -4.02 -3.63
C HIS A 197 6.16 -3.25 -4.92
N MET A 198 4.90 -2.84 -5.10
CA MET A 198 4.41 -2.23 -6.35
C MET A 198 4.40 -0.71 -6.31
N SER A 199 4.30 -0.10 -5.14
CA SER A 199 4.16 1.35 -5.05
C SER A 199 4.90 1.97 -3.87
N ILE A 200 5.39 3.20 -4.08
CA ILE A 200 6.02 4.04 -3.06
C ILE A 200 5.52 5.47 -3.23
N THR A 201 5.04 6.08 -2.15
CA THR A 201 4.61 7.48 -2.10
C THR A 201 5.59 8.29 -1.27
N LEU A 202 6.08 9.40 -1.83
CA LEU A 202 7.07 10.28 -1.21
C LEU A 202 6.54 11.71 -1.08
N TYR A 203 6.87 12.40 0.03
CA TYR A 203 6.78 13.84 0.16
C TYR A 203 8.16 14.47 -0.02
N VAL A 204 8.37 15.20 -1.11
CA VAL A 204 9.68 15.72 -1.49
C VAL A 204 9.71 17.25 -1.47
N ASN A 205 10.80 17.78 -0.91
CA ASN A 205 11.17 19.19 -0.99
C ASN A 205 12.41 19.29 -1.91
N VAL A 206 12.20 19.71 -3.15
CA VAL A 206 13.26 19.80 -4.15
C VAL A 206 13.80 21.21 -4.19
N ARG A 207 15.05 21.38 -3.78
CA ARG A 207 15.75 22.65 -4.01
C ARG A 207 15.95 22.84 -5.51
N ILE A 208 15.40 23.90 -6.07
CA ILE A 208 15.49 24.20 -7.50
C ILE A 208 16.96 24.57 -7.81
N PRO A 209 17.66 23.80 -8.66
CA PRO A 209 19.01 24.14 -9.07
C PRO A 209 19.05 25.45 -9.85
N GLU A 210 20.11 26.25 -9.67
CA GLU A 210 20.22 27.59 -10.30
C GLU A 210 20.05 27.56 -11.82
N HIS A 211 20.59 26.55 -12.51
CA HIS A 211 20.46 26.44 -13.96
C HIS A 211 19.01 26.17 -14.41
N ILE A 212 18.24 25.40 -13.63
CA ILE A 212 16.80 25.18 -13.87
C ILE A 212 16.05 26.48 -13.56
N TRP A 213 16.39 27.12 -12.45
CA TRP A 213 15.78 28.38 -12.02
C TRP A 213 15.96 29.50 -13.05
N VAL A 214 17.15 29.64 -13.64
CA VAL A 214 17.42 30.62 -14.71
C VAL A 214 16.54 30.34 -15.94
N SER A 215 16.41 29.08 -16.36
CA SER A 215 15.54 28.68 -17.47
C SER A 215 14.07 29.00 -17.15
N LEU A 216 13.59 28.61 -15.96
CA LEU A 216 12.22 28.86 -15.51
C LEU A 216 11.92 30.36 -15.40
N LYS A 217 12.85 31.15 -14.87
CA LYS A 217 12.71 32.61 -14.75
C LYS A 217 12.58 33.27 -16.12
N SER A 218 13.32 32.79 -17.12
CA SER A 218 13.23 33.33 -18.48
C SER A 218 11.85 33.11 -19.10
N GLU A 219 11.25 31.92 -18.91
CA GLU A 219 9.92 31.60 -19.42
C GLU A 219 8.81 32.29 -18.61
N LEU A 220 8.97 32.37 -17.28
CA LEU A 220 8.06 33.11 -16.39
C LEU A 220 8.06 34.61 -16.71
N GLN A 221 9.21 35.19 -17.07
CA GLN A 221 9.29 36.60 -17.48
C GLN A 221 8.50 36.83 -18.78
N ILE A 222 8.62 35.94 -19.77
CA ILE A 222 7.85 36.02 -21.03
C ILE A 222 6.34 35.94 -20.76
N LEU A 223 5.91 35.08 -19.83
CA LEU A 223 4.50 34.96 -19.44
C LEU A 223 4.01 36.18 -18.66
N SER A 224 4.81 36.69 -17.71
CA SER A 224 4.53 37.91 -16.95
C SER A 224 4.34 39.10 -17.88
N ASP A 225 5.21 39.25 -18.88
CA ASP A 225 5.13 40.35 -19.85
C ASP A 225 3.87 40.25 -20.75
N ARG A 226 3.35 39.03 -20.97
CA ARG A 226 2.14 38.77 -21.76
C ARG A 226 0.84 38.95 -20.99
N ILE A 227 0.80 38.52 -19.73
CA ILE A 227 -0.44 38.44 -18.93
C ILE A 227 -0.52 39.58 -17.91
N GLY A 228 0.57 40.34 -17.72
CA GLY A 228 0.64 41.45 -16.77
C GLY A 228 0.67 41.00 -15.30
N VAL A 229 0.84 39.71 -15.04
CA VAL A 229 0.92 39.14 -13.68
C VAL A 229 2.39 39.10 -13.27
N PRO A 230 2.82 39.89 -12.27
CA PRO A 230 4.21 39.91 -11.84
C PRO A 230 4.60 38.52 -11.30
N VAL A 231 5.71 37.97 -11.80
CA VAL A 231 6.31 36.75 -11.25
C VAL A 231 6.58 37.00 -9.77
N ASP A 232 5.89 36.27 -8.90
CA ASP A 232 6.02 36.48 -7.46
C ASP A 232 7.45 36.16 -7.04
N LYS A 233 8.17 37.17 -6.55
CA LYS A 233 9.56 37.07 -6.07
C LYS A 233 9.71 36.13 -4.88
N ARG A 234 8.59 35.63 -4.34
CA ARG A 234 8.51 34.74 -3.17
C ARG A 234 8.49 33.26 -3.50
N MET A 235 8.56 32.84 -4.76
CA MET A 235 8.82 31.42 -5.05
C MET A 235 10.16 31.06 -4.39
N GLY A 236 10.06 30.36 -3.25
CA GLY A 236 11.22 29.86 -2.55
C GLY A 236 12.02 29.00 -3.53
N ASN A 237 13.33 28.92 -3.31
CA ASN A 237 14.20 28.03 -4.08
C ASN A 237 13.92 26.53 -3.80
N VAL A 238 12.74 26.19 -3.30
CA VAL A 238 12.28 24.86 -2.93
C VAL A 238 10.88 24.66 -3.51
N ALA A 239 10.71 23.62 -4.32
CA ALA A 239 9.43 23.16 -4.83
C ALA A 239 9.01 21.88 -4.07
N THR A 240 7.75 21.81 -3.65
CA THR A 240 7.23 20.72 -2.81
C THR A 240 6.23 19.86 -3.58
N ALA A 241 6.35 18.54 -3.52
CA ALA A 241 5.47 17.64 -4.26
C ALA A 241 5.26 16.32 -3.53
N VAL A 242 4.13 15.69 -3.81
CA VAL A 242 3.91 14.26 -3.54
C VAL A 242 4.29 13.49 -4.81
N VAL A 243 5.09 12.44 -4.68
CA VAL A 243 5.50 11.59 -5.81
C VAL A 243 5.05 10.17 -5.54
N HIS A 244 4.14 9.66 -6.35
CA HIS A 244 3.78 8.25 -6.37
C HIS A 244 4.63 7.54 -7.41
N ILE A 245 5.31 6.48 -6.99
CA ILE A 245 6.21 5.67 -7.80
C ILE A 245 5.53 4.33 -7.97
N GLN A 246 5.17 3.98 -9.21
CA GLN A 246 4.59 2.67 -9.55
C GLN A 246 5.67 1.80 -10.23
N LEU A 247 5.89 0.63 -9.67
CA LEU A 247 6.82 -0.39 -10.14
C LEU A 247 6.06 -1.40 -11.01
N ASP A 248 6.47 -1.54 -12.27
CA ASP A 248 5.83 -2.42 -13.24
C ASP A 248 6.19 -3.90 -13.02
N ASP A 249 5.25 -4.80 -13.30
CA ASP A 249 5.20 -6.19 -12.83
C ASP A 249 6.14 -7.13 -13.61
N GLU A 250 6.45 -6.83 -14.87
CA GLU A 250 7.07 -7.84 -15.76
C GLU A 250 8.58 -7.71 -15.94
N SER A 251 9.23 -6.60 -15.56
CA SER A 251 10.68 -6.47 -15.85
C SER A 251 11.46 -5.41 -15.07
N VAL A 252 10.82 -4.56 -14.26
CA VAL A 252 11.48 -3.41 -13.61
C VAL A 252 12.33 -2.58 -14.61
N ARG A 253 11.93 -2.59 -15.90
CA ARG A 253 12.56 -1.80 -16.98
C ARG A 253 11.95 -0.41 -17.05
N SER A 254 10.79 -0.22 -16.46
CA SER A 254 10.23 1.10 -16.28
C SER A 254 9.58 1.28 -14.92
N VAL A 255 9.53 2.54 -14.52
CA VAL A 255 8.86 3.01 -13.32
C VAL A 255 8.06 4.24 -13.72
N ASP A 256 6.77 4.24 -13.38
CA ASP A 256 5.88 5.35 -13.66
C ASP A 256 5.84 6.25 -12.41
N LEU A 257 6.12 7.53 -12.60
CA LEU A 257 6.09 8.54 -11.54
C LEU A 257 4.87 9.42 -11.76
N ASN A 258 3.98 9.49 -10.77
CA ASN A 258 2.90 10.47 -10.73
C ASN A 258 3.26 11.56 -9.72
N ILE A 259 3.63 12.74 -10.23
CA ILE A 259 4.09 13.88 -9.44
C ILE A 259 2.93 14.85 -9.25
N VAL A 260 2.51 15.06 -8.01
CA VAL A 260 1.40 15.92 -7.61
C VAL A 260 1.94 17.14 -6.87
N SER A 261 1.54 18.33 -7.31
CA SER A 261 1.92 19.57 -6.64
C SER A 261 1.21 19.68 -5.29
N ALA A 262 1.96 19.98 -4.23
CA ALA A 262 1.37 20.20 -2.92
C ALA A 262 0.75 21.61 -2.75
N THR A 263 0.99 22.52 -3.70
CA THR A 263 0.62 23.94 -3.57
C THR A 263 -0.15 24.49 -4.77
N ASN A 264 -0.06 23.83 -5.93
CA ASN A 264 -0.67 24.33 -7.17
C ASN A 264 -1.82 23.41 -7.60
N PHE A 265 -2.87 24.03 -8.10
CA PHE A 265 -4.06 23.37 -8.63
C PHE A 265 -4.11 23.57 -10.16
N GLU A 266 -4.85 22.71 -10.87
CA GLU A 266 -4.94 22.75 -12.35
C GLU A 266 -5.44 24.11 -12.88
N THR A 267 -6.38 24.73 -12.16
CA THR A 267 -6.83 26.10 -12.42
C THR A 267 -7.08 26.83 -11.09
N VAL A 268 -7.20 28.16 -11.15
CA VAL A 268 -7.50 28.99 -9.96
C VAL A 268 -8.80 28.57 -9.26
N THR A 269 -9.72 27.94 -9.99
CA THR A 269 -11.02 27.49 -9.47
C THR A 269 -11.10 25.97 -9.27
N SER A 270 -10.06 25.21 -9.62
CA SER A 270 -10.07 23.75 -9.49
C SER A 270 -9.69 23.32 -8.07
N ALA A 271 -10.38 22.29 -7.57
CA ALA A 271 -9.97 21.57 -6.36
C ALA A 271 -8.90 20.50 -6.65
N GLU A 272 -8.65 20.19 -7.93
CA GLU A 272 -7.70 19.15 -8.33
C GLU A 272 -6.27 19.69 -8.33
N PRO A 273 -5.35 19.02 -7.61
CA PRO A 273 -3.96 19.41 -7.58
C PRO A 273 -3.30 19.17 -8.94
N LYS A 274 -2.41 20.07 -9.31
CA LYS A 274 -1.70 19.98 -10.58
C LYS A 274 -0.83 18.74 -10.61
N THR A 275 -0.96 17.94 -11.66
CA THR A 275 -0.33 16.61 -11.72
C THR A 275 0.52 16.43 -12.99
N MET A 276 1.61 15.66 -12.90
CA MET A 276 2.49 15.33 -14.01
C MET A 276 2.92 13.87 -13.95
N GLN A 277 2.72 13.14 -15.04
CA GLN A 277 3.20 11.77 -15.19
C GLN A 277 4.56 11.74 -15.89
N VAL A 278 5.50 10.98 -15.35
CA VAL A 278 6.85 10.80 -15.89
C VAL A 278 7.20 9.32 -15.90
N LYS A 279 7.43 8.75 -17.08
CA LYS A 279 7.89 7.36 -17.22
C LYS A 279 9.41 7.31 -17.24
N CYS A 280 10.02 6.67 -16.26
CA CYS A 280 11.46 6.40 -16.23
C CYS A 280 11.71 5.03 -16.86
N ARG A 281 12.56 4.97 -17.89
CA ARG A 281 13.00 3.70 -18.51
C ARG A 281 14.46 3.42 -18.16
N PHE A 282 14.79 2.14 -18.01
CA PHE A 282 16.13 1.66 -17.65
C PHE A 282 16.47 0.41 -18.46
N ASP A 283 17.75 0.21 -18.74
CA ASP A 283 18.22 -1.08 -19.22
C ASP A 283 18.09 -2.14 -18.13
N ALA A 284 17.78 -3.37 -18.53
CA ALA A 284 17.57 -4.48 -17.60
C ALA A 284 18.84 -4.81 -16.78
N SER A 285 20.02 -4.50 -17.31
CA SER A 285 21.32 -4.74 -16.68
C SER A 285 21.71 -3.71 -15.62
N VAL A 286 20.97 -2.61 -15.50
CA VAL A 286 21.30 -1.51 -14.57
C VAL A 286 21.00 -1.94 -13.14
N SER A 287 21.90 -1.62 -12.22
CA SER A 287 21.72 -1.95 -10.81
C SER A 287 20.55 -1.18 -10.18
N ALA A 288 19.95 -1.73 -9.11
CA ALA A 288 18.87 -1.06 -8.39
C ALA A 288 19.26 0.37 -7.95
N GLN A 289 20.50 0.56 -7.51
CA GLN A 289 21.05 1.83 -7.02
C GLN A 289 21.18 2.87 -8.14
N GLU A 290 21.57 2.45 -9.34
CA GLU A 290 21.60 3.32 -10.51
C GLU A 290 20.18 3.69 -10.96
N LYS A 291 19.23 2.74 -10.93
CA LYS A 291 17.81 3.03 -11.17
C LYS A 291 17.27 4.05 -10.17
N VAL A 292 17.59 3.92 -8.88
CA VAL A 292 17.25 4.90 -7.84
C VAL A 292 17.86 6.28 -8.14
N ALA A 293 19.13 6.34 -8.53
CA ALA A 293 19.78 7.60 -8.89
C ALA A 293 19.08 8.28 -10.08
N HIS A 294 18.65 7.49 -11.06
CA HIS A 294 17.93 7.98 -12.23
C HIS A 294 16.51 8.47 -11.87
N ILE A 295 15.76 7.75 -11.03
CA ILE A 295 14.47 8.19 -10.47
C ILE A 295 14.65 9.50 -9.68
N LYS A 296 15.69 9.60 -8.84
CA LYS A 296 16.00 10.82 -8.10
C LYS A 296 16.27 12.00 -9.01
N LYS A 297 17.03 11.79 -10.10
CA LYS A 297 17.28 12.82 -11.12
C LYS A 297 15.98 13.25 -11.80
N ALA A 298 15.10 12.31 -12.12
CA ALA A 298 13.79 12.59 -12.71
C ALA A 298 12.92 13.45 -11.77
N ILE A 299 12.88 13.13 -10.46
CA ILE A 299 12.16 13.92 -9.45
C ILE A 299 12.74 15.34 -9.37
N ILE A 300 14.06 15.47 -9.24
CA ILE A 300 14.75 16.78 -9.13
C ILE A 300 14.48 17.66 -10.35
N HIS A 301 14.38 17.05 -11.54
CA HIS A 301 14.17 17.79 -12.78
C HIS A 301 12.70 18.16 -13.03
N ASN A 302 11.75 17.28 -12.70
CA ASN A 302 10.35 17.47 -13.07
C ASN A 302 9.52 18.18 -11.99
N VAL A 303 9.85 18.06 -10.70
CA VAL A 303 9.14 18.79 -9.64
C VAL A 303 9.18 20.31 -9.88
N PRO A 304 10.34 20.96 -10.15
CA PRO A 304 10.36 22.39 -10.46
C PRO A 304 9.54 22.75 -11.71
N LYS A 305 9.56 21.90 -12.75
CA LYS A 305 8.78 22.12 -13.98
C LYS A 305 7.28 22.09 -13.73
N LEU A 306 6.81 21.16 -12.90
CA LEU A 306 5.41 21.09 -12.48
C LEU A 306 4.96 22.41 -11.85
N HIS A 307 5.79 22.96 -10.97
CA HIS A 307 5.53 24.19 -10.22
C HIS A 307 5.61 25.46 -11.05
N ALA A 308 6.38 25.46 -12.15
CA ALA A 308 6.55 26.62 -13.01
C ALA A 308 5.32 27.00 -13.84
N SER A 309 4.26 26.18 -13.86
CA SER A 309 2.99 26.52 -14.52
C SER A 309 3.12 27.01 -15.97
N LEU A 310 4.04 26.38 -16.70
CA LEU A 310 4.17 26.53 -18.14
C LEU A 310 3.04 25.75 -18.84
N PRO A 311 2.46 26.26 -19.94
CA PRO A 311 1.60 25.47 -20.81
C PRO A 311 2.37 24.24 -21.30
N SER A 312 1.69 23.09 -21.35
CA SER A 312 2.29 21.80 -21.73
C SER A 312 2.99 21.90 -23.09
N PRO A 313 4.29 21.55 -23.20
CA PRO A 313 4.89 21.37 -24.51
C PRO A 313 4.23 20.17 -25.22
N PRO A 314 4.18 20.14 -26.56
CA PRO A 314 3.75 18.96 -27.30
C PRO A 314 4.60 17.74 -26.86
N PRO A 315 4.04 16.51 -26.92
CA PRO A 315 4.69 15.32 -26.40
C PRO A 315 6.07 15.16 -27.01
N TYR A 316 7.10 15.29 -26.18
CA TYR A 316 8.48 14.94 -26.56
C TYR A 316 8.70 13.46 -26.23
N GLU A 317 8.95 12.67 -27.27
CA GLU A 317 9.68 11.41 -27.12
C GLU A 317 11.12 11.77 -26.70
N VAL A 318 11.54 11.29 -25.54
CA VAL A 318 12.95 11.35 -25.14
C VAL A 318 13.65 10.19 -25.84
N ASP A 319 14.15 10.45 -27.04
CA ASP A 319 15.15 9.60 -27.65
C ASP A 319 16.47 9.78 -26.90
N LEU A 320 17.00 8.66 -26.41
CA LEU A 320 18.35 8.56 -25.88
C LEU A 320 19.33 8.80 -27.03
N VAL A 321 19.80 10.04 -27.17
CA VAL A 321 21.10 10.25 -27.82
C VAL A 321 22.16 9.98 -26.77
N SER A 322 22.80 8.83 -26.92
CA SER A 322 24.08 8.50 -26.32
C SER A 322 25.08 9.61 -26.67
N ASP A 323 25.64 10.26 -25.66
CA ASP A 323 27.03 10.73 -25.64
C ASP A 323 27.29 11.52 -24.34
N LEU A 324 27.93 10.84 -23.39
CA LEU A 324 29.07 11.29 -22.56
C LEU A 324 29.33 10.32 -21.40
#